data_AF-A0A4Y2RG06-F1
#
_entry.id   AF-A0A4Y2RG06-F1
#
_cell.length_a   1.000
_cell.length_b   1.000
_cell.length_c   1.000
_cell.angle_alpha   90.00
_cell.angle_beta   90.00
_cell.angle_gamma   90.00
#
_symmetry.space_group_name_H-M   'P 1'
#
loop_
_entity.id
_entity.type
_entity.pdbx_description
1 polymer ?
#
loop_
_entity_poly.entity_id
_entity_poly.type
_entity_poly.pdbx_seq_one_letter_code
_entity_poly.pdbx_strand_id
1 'polypeptide(L)'
;MKKADDYVKEFLKTHDVTDRLKPRDAFFGGRTNAIKLYHEGAAKYIDFTSLYPWCNKYCRYPLGHPTIITENFEDIQNYLGFVKCKILPPRGLYHPVLPFRQHGKLLFPLCHTCCESRQETLCEHSEEERELVGTWVTEEVKKAVEKGYKIKKWKQKELMLDQDTNIFLAAFTTRYARLKLYNKIEKFDRQVLYFDTDSIIYSSNGINDLSLGNFLGEFTDELDGETICIFVSGGPKNYAYLTETGKNLILLNFINAQKLNFDSIKHLVTSMDLVEKIPLQDPHKTVRDPKKRKVLRREETKFYKFVYDKRIVQPDFTTLPYGY
;
A
#
# COMPACT_ATOMS: atom_id res chain seq x y z
N MET A 1 -38.91 -15.04 18.20
CA MET A 1 -38.04 -16.22 18.04
C MET A 1 -36.85 -16.08 18.97
N LYS A 2 -36.63 -17.08 19.83
CA LYS A 2 -35.77 -17.01 21.01
C LYS A 2 -34.27 -16.97 20.62
N LYS A 3 -33.54 -15.99 21.18
CA LYS A 3 -32.09 -15.77 21.05
C LYS A 3 -31.20 -16.83 21.75
N ALA A 4 -31.73 -18.03 22.02
CA ALA A 4 -31.09 -18.99 22.95
C ALA A 4 -31.23 -20.46 22.51
N ASP A 5 -31.27 -20.73 21.21
CA ASP A 5 -31.24 -22.11 20.70
C ASP A 5 -29.78 -22.46 20.37
N ASP A 6 -29.20 -23.39 21.12
CA ASP A 6 -27.81 -23.81 20.94
C ASP A 6 -27.60 -24.49 19.59
N TYR A 7 -28.64 -25.12 19.01
CA TYR A 7 -28.61 -25.59 17.63
C TYR A 7 -28.46 -24.44 16.64
N VAL A 8 -29.17 -23.33 16.83
CA VAL A 8 -29.06 -22.17 15.93
C VAL A 8 -27.71 -21.47 16.11
N LYS A 9 -27.13 -21.46 17.32
CA LYS A 9 -25.76 -20.95 17.53
C LYS A 9 -24.71 -21.85 16.89
N GLU A 10 -24.84 -23.17 17.02
CA GLU A 10 -23.96 -24.16 16.39
C GLU A 10 -24.10 -24.09 14.85
N PHE A 11 -25.33 -23.99 14.35
CA PHE A 11 -25.63 -23.77 12.95
C PHE A 11 -25.02 -22.46 12.47
N LEU A 12 -25.24 -21.32 13.12
CA LEU A 12 -24.63 -20.04 12.72
C LEU A 12 -23.10 -20.02 12.83
N LYS A 13 -22.49 -20.81 13.73
CA LYS A 13 -21.03 -20.99 13.80
C LYS A 13 -20.48 -21.85 12.66
N THR A 14 -21.24 -22.86 12.22
CA THR A 14 -20.83 -23.82 11.19
C THR A 14 -21.25 -23.40 9.78
N HIS A 15 -22.30 -22.59 9.65
CA HIS A 15 -22.80 -22.05 8.39
C HIS A 15 -22.01 -20.79 8.02
N ASP A 16 -21.09 -20.95 7.09
CA ASP A 16 -20.37 -19.82 6.48
C ASP A 16 -21.32 -19.06 5.54
N VAL A 17 -22.13 -18.16 6.11
CA VAL A 17 -23.00 -17.25 5.33
C VAL A 17 -22.10 -16.35 4.49
N THR A 18 -21.95 -16.70 3.20
CA THR A 18 -21.21 -15.88 2.25
C THR A 18 -22.05 -14.71 1.79
N ASP A 19 -21.79 -13.55 2.37
CA ASP A 19 -22.32 -12.28 1.86
C ASP A 19 -21.91 -12.07 0.40
N ARG A 20 -22.84 -11.51 -0.37
CA ARG A 20 -22.64 -11.07 -1.76
C ARG A 20 -21.34 -10.28 -1.90
N LEU A 21 -20.59 -10.55 -2.96
CA LEU A 21 -19.38 -9.81 -3.28
C LEU A 21 -19.75 -8.35 -3.57
N LYS A 22 -19.02 -7.41 -2.97
CA LYS A 22 -19.18 -5.98 -3.26
C LYS A 22 -18.02 -5.52 -4.14
N PRO A 23 -18.25 -5.14 -5.41
CA PRO A 23 -17.18 -4.69 -6.33
C PRO A 23 -16.27 -3.60 -5.75
N ARG A 24 -16.83 -2.69 -4.95
CA ARG A 24 -16.10 -1.60 -4.29
C ARG A 24 -15.05 -2.09 -3.29
N ASP A 25 -15.18 -3.30 -2.76
CA ASP A 25 -14.21 -3.87 -1.84
C ASP A 25 -12.90 -4.21 -2.57
N ALA A 26 -12.95 -4.48 -3.89
CA ALA A 26 -11.78 -4.70 -4.74
C ALA A 26 -11.08 -3.40 -5.18
N PHE A 27 -11.71 -2.24 -4.95
CA PHE A 27 -11.13 -0.96 -5.34
C PHE A 27 -10.17 -0.45 -4.28
N PHE A 28 -8.87 -0.61 -4.54
CA PHE A 28 -7.78 -0.06 -3.73
C PHE A 28 -7.06 1.09 -4.46
N GLY A 29 -6.40 1.97 -3.71
CA GLY A 29 -5.60 3.07 -4.26
C GLY A 29 -4.20 2.64 -4.71
N GLY A 30 -3.31 3.62 -4.85
CA GLY A 30 -1.88 3.40 -5.09
C GLY A 30 -1.19 2.70 -3.93
N ARG A 31 -0.02 2.13 -4.22
CA ARG A 31 0.84 1.46 -3.23
C ARG A 31 1.92 2.44 -2.77
N THR A 32 1.92 2.76 -1.47
CA THR A 32 2.88 3.72 -0.88
C THR A 32 3.47 3.15 0.40
N ASN A 33 4.80 3.03 0.46
CA ASN A 33 5.49 2.54 1.64
C ASN A 33 6.95 3.02 1.74
N ALA A 34 7.41 3.24 2.97
CA ALA A 34 8.83 3.41 3.26
C ALA A 34 9.40 2.03 3.62
N ILE A 35 10.36 1.53 2.85
CA ILE A 35 10.97 0.20 3.05
C ILE A 35 12.18 0.28 3.96
N LYS A 36 12.97 1.35 3.85
CA LYS A 36 14.08 1.68 4.73
C LYS A 36 13.97 3.13 5.18
N LEU A 37 14.02 3.37 6.49
CA LEU A 37 13.72 4.69 7.07
C LEU A 37 14.94 5.62 7.10
N TYR A 38 16.15 5.06 7.12
CA TYR A 38 17.39 5.83 7.02
C TYR A 38 18.36 5.11 6.09
N HIS A 39 18.93 5.85 5.14
CA HIS A 39 19.97 5.34 4.25
C HIS A 39 21.00 6.43 4.00
N GLU A 40 22.26 6.03 4.07
CA GLU A 40 23.43 6.83 3.73
C GLU A 40 24.19 6.09 2.65
N GLY A 41 24.39 6.75 1.52
CA GLY A 41 24.86 6.14 0.28
C GLY A 41 24.11 6.66 -0.93
N ALA A 42 24.67 6.38 -2.12
CA ALA A 42 24.10 6.81 -3.39
C ALA A 42 22.71 6.20 -3.60
N ALA A 43 21.72 7.05 -3.85
CA ALA A 43 20.36 6.64 -4.17
C ALA A 43 19.80 7.49 -5.32
N LYS A 44 18.88 6.89 -6.09
CA LYS A 44 18.20 7.53 -7.22
C LYS A 44 16.71 7.59 -6.99
N TYR A 45 16.08 8.61 -7.57
CA TYR A 45 14.65 8.82 -7.49
C TYR A 45 14.05 8.84 -8.90
N ILE A 46 13.23 7.85 -9.20
CA ILE A 46 12.60 7.68 -10.51
C ILE A 46 11.08 7.71 -10.37
N ASP A 47 10.41 8.24 -11.39
CA ASP A 47 8.96 8.29 -11.48
C ASP A 47 8.46 7.76 -12.82
N PHE A 48 7.33 7.06 -12.83
CA PHE A 48 6.70 6.64 -14.08
C PHE A 48 6.00 7.81 -14.77
N THR A 49 6.43 8.13 -16.00
CA THR A 49 5.74 9.12 -16.82
C THR A 49 4.30 8.70 -17.10
N SER A 50 3.34 9.30 -16.38
CA SER A 50 1.90 9.06 -16.55
C SER A 50 1.49 7.57 -16.39
N LEU A 51 1.74 6.99 -15.22
CA LEU A 51 1.43 5.57 -14.93
C LEU A 51 -0.04 5.19 -15.18
N TYR A 52 -1.00 5.98 -14.70
CA TYR A 52 -2.42 5.69 -14.87
C TYR A 52 -2.88 5.81 -16.34
N PRO A 53 -2.53 6.89 -17.08
CA PRO A 53 -2.76 6.93 -18.53
C PRO A 53 -2.12 5.77 -19.30
N TRP A 54 -0.91 5.33 -18.91
CA TRP A 54 -0.29 4.14 -19.50
C TRP A 54 -1.16 2.89 -19.30
N CYS A 55 -1.70 2.70 -18.09
CA CYS A 55 -2.60 1.57 -17.81
C CYS A 55 -3.84 1.62 -18.70
N ASN A 56 -4.48 2.79 -18.79
CA ASN A 56 -5.67 2.98 -19.60
C ASN A 56 -5.42 2.77 -21.10
N LYS A 57 -4.19 3.06 -21.59
CA LYS A 57 -3.83 2.89 -23.01
C LYS A 57 -3.48 1.44 -23.37
N TYR A 58 -2.75 0.73 -22.51
CA TYR A 58 -2.12 -0.55 -22.89
C TYR A 58 -2.67 -1.78 -22.16
N CYS A 59 -3.40 -1.62 -21.06
CA CYS A 59 -3.89 -2.76 -20.29
C CYS A 59 -5.27 -3.24 -20.75
N ARG A 60 -5.59 -4.50 -20.45
CA ARG A 60 -6.87 -5.12 -20.82
C ARG A 60 -7.93 -4.85 -19.77
N TYR A 61 -9.10 -4.39 -20.18
CA TYR A 61 -10.23 -4.14 -19.28
C TYR A 61 -11.34 -5.15 -19.54
N PRO A 62 -12.09 -5.58 -18.51
CA PRO A 62 -13.29 -6.37 -18.72
C PRO A 62 -14.32 -5.53 -19.47
N LEU A 63 -14.94 -6.12 -20.49
CA LEU A 63 -15.97 -5.50 -21.31
C LEU A 63 -17.25 -6.35 -21.26
N GLY A 64 -18.40 -5.69 -21.44
CA GLY A 64 -19.70 -6.35 -21.53
C GLY A 64 -20.33 -6.68 -20.18
N HIS A 65 -21.42 -7.46 -20.25
CA HIS A 65 -22.16 -7.85 -19.08
C HIS A 65 -21.46 -8.96 -18.30
N PRO A 66 -21.45 -8.85 -16.98
CA PRO A 66 -20.78 -9.81 -16.15
C PRO A 66 -21.53 -11.14 -15.98
N THR A 67 -20.78 -12.22 -15.78
CA THR A 67 -21.29 -13.52 -15.33
C THR A 67 -20.92 -13.77 -13.86
N ILE A 68 -21.90 -14.13 -13.04
CA ILE A 68 -21.70 -14.50 -11.64
C ILE A 68 -21.41 -16.00 -11.55
N ILE A 69 -20.35 -16.38 -10.83
CA ILE A 69 -19.99 -17.77 -10.59
C ILE A 69 -19.96 -17.99 -9.07
N THR A 70 -20.84 -18.85 -8.58
CA THR A 70 -21.00 -19.16 -7.16
C THR A 70 -20.49 -20.56 -6.79
N GLU A 71 -20.27 -21.42 -7.78
CA GLU A 71 -19.92 -22.83 -7.61
C GLU A 71 -19.06 -23.33 -8.79
N ASN A 72 -18.50 -24.53 -8.66
CA ASN A 72 -17.68 -25.18 -9.70
C ASN A 72 -16.51 -24.31 -10.17
N PHE A 73 -15.76 -23.75 -9.21
CA PHE A 73 -14.62 -22.90 -9.50
C PHE A 73 -13.49 -23.69 -10.18
N GLU A 74 -12.99 -23.14 -11.28
CA GLU A 74 -11.82 -23.60 -12.03
C GLU A 74 -10.55 -22.90 -11.52
N ASP A 75 -9.45 -23.14 -12.22
CA ASP A 75 -8.21 -22.41 -12.02
C ASP A 75 -8.42 -20.89 -12.19
N ILE A 76 -7.78 -20.10 -11.30
CA ILE A 76 -7.83 -18.64 -11.35
C ILE A 76 -7.37 -18.06 -12.69
N GLN A 77 -6.53 -18.78 -13.43
CA GLN A 77 -6.04 -18.37 -14.75
C GLN A 77 -7.18 -18.13 -15.76
N ASN A 78 -8.29 -18.85 -15.61
CA ASN A 78 -9.43 -18.81 -16.53
C ASN A 78 -10.35 -17.58 -16.31
N TYR A 79 -10.00 -16.71 -15.35
CA TYR A 79 -10.82 -15.57 -14.91
C TYR A 79 -9.99 -14.26 -14.87
N LEU A 80 -10.40 -13.03 -15.13
CA LEU A 80 -11.56 -12.46 -15.80
C LEU A 80 -12.41 -11.48 -14.96
N GLY A 81 -11.96 -10.96 -13.80
CA GLY A 81 -12.88 -10.13 -13.00
C GLY A 81 -12.49 -9.75 -11.58
N PHE A 82 -13.49 -9.73 -10.70
CA PHE A 82 -13.32 -9.70 -9.25
C PHE A 82 -13.53 -11.07 -8.65
N VAL A 83 -12.86 -11.31 -7.53
CA VAL A 83 -13.00 -12.55 -6.78
C VAL A 83 -12.93 -12.29 -5.29
N LYS A 84 -13.81 -12.94 -4.54
CA LYS A 84 -13.79 -12.98 -3.08
C LYS A 84 -13.35 -14.37 -2.64
N CYS A 85 -12.20 -14.44 -2.00
CA CYS A 85 -11.63 -15.70 -1.56
C CYS A 85 -10.90 -15.55 -0.23
N LYS A 86 -10.67 -16.70 0.39
CA LYS A 86 -9.75 -16.88 1.50
C LYS A 86 -8.43 -17.38 0.93
N ILE A 87 -7.35 -16.66 1.19
CA ILE A 87 -6.04 -16.90 0.60
C ILE A 87 -4.95 -16.87 1.68
N LEU A 88 -4.08 -17.87 1.65
CA LEU A 88 -2.94 -17.99 2.56
C LEU A 88 -1.71 -17.36 1.91
N PRO A 89 -1.13 -16.30 2.50
CA PRO A 89 0.15 -15.76 2.04
C PRO A 89 1.33 -16.72 2.30
N PRO A 90 2.39 -16.67 1.48
CA PRO A 90 3.65 -17.36 1.78
C PRO A 90 4.34 -16.73 3.00
N ARG A 91 5.36 -17.39 3.54
CA ARG A 91 6.26 -16.82 4.56
C ARG A 91 7.46 -16.13 3.87
N GLY A 92 8.09 -15.18 4.56
CA GLY A 92 9.35 -14.57 4.09
C GLY A 92 9.27 -13.76 2.79
N LEU A 93 8.08 -13.33 2.35
CA LEU A 93 7.94 -12.51 1.14
C LEU A 93 8.13 -11.02 1.47
N TYR A 94 9.26 -10.45 1.06
CA TYR A 94 9.66 -9.09 1.45
C TYR A 94 8.73 -7.99 0.93
N HIS A 95 8.21 -8.20 -0.29
CA HIS A 95 7.19 -7.36 -0.92
C HIS A 95 5.90 -8.17 -1.12
N PRO A 96 4.97 -8.18 -0.15
CA PRO A 96 3.69 -8.88 -0.30
C PRO A 96 2.86 -8.27 -1.42
N VAL A 97 2.06 -9.10 -2.11
CA VAL A 97 1.34 -8.70 -3.33
C VAL A 97 0.00 -8.06 -3.02
N LEU A 98 -0.81 -8.72 -2.18
CA LEU A 98 -2.22 -8.38 -2.05
C LEU A 98 -2.48 -7.18 -1.13
N PRO A 99 -3.27 -6.19 -1.59
CA PRO A 99 -3.72 -5.11 -0.74
C PRO A 99 -4.73 -5.61 0.31
N PHE A 100 -4.61 -5.10 1.53
CA PHE A 100 -5.50 -5.41 2.64
C PHE A 100 -5.81 -4.15 3.43
N ARG A 101 -7.09 -3.91 3.76
CA ARG A 101 -7.50 -2.75 4.57
C ARG A 101 -7.65 -3.17 6.01
N GLN A 102 -6.86 -2.57 6.90
CA GLN A 102 -6.97 -2.77 8.35
C GLN A 102 -6.66 -1.45 9.06
N HIS A 103 -7.34 -1.17 10.17
CA HIS A 103 -7.16 0.07 10.94
C HIS A 103 -7.30 1.37 10.11
N GLY A 104 -8.17 1.39 9.11
CA GLY A 104 -8.35 2.53 8.21
C GLY A 104 -7.17 2.79 7.26
N LYS A 105 -6.23 1.86 7.14
CA LYS A 105 -5.02 1.96 6.31
C LYS A 105 -4.99 0.86 5.25
N LEU A 106 -4.35 1.17 4.12
CA LEU A 106 -4.00 0.20 3.09
C LEU A 106 -2.63 -0.42 3.43
N LEU A 107 -2.64 -1.72 3.69
CA LEU A 107 -1.51 -2.54 4.10
C LEU A 107 -1.28 -3.68 3.11
N PHE A 108 -0.14 -4.35 3.24
CA PHE A 108 0.23 -5.53 2.45
C PHE A 108 0.84 -6.57 3.40
N PRO A 109 0.03 -7.24 4.24
CA PRO A 109 0.51 -8.20 5.23
C PRO A 109 0.67 -9.63 4.66
N LEU A 110 1.36 -10.47 5.43
CA LEU A 110 1.47 -11.93 5.22
C LEU A 110 0.73 -12.76 6.27
N CYS A 111 0.17 -12.10 7.29
CA CYS A 111 -0.67 -12.72 8.32
C CYS A 111 -1.79 -11.75 8.71
N HIS A 112 -3.03 -12.23 8.68
CA HIS A 112 -4.18 -11.49 9.18
C HIS A 112 -4.00 -11.09 10.65
N THR A 113 -3.77 -12.07 11.54
CA THR A 113 -3.68 -11.82 12.98
C THR A 113 -2.53 -10.88 13.35
N CYS A 114 -1.33 -11.02 12.77
CA CYS A 114 -0.24 -10.06 13.02
C CYS A 114 -0.59 -8.64 12.59
N CYS A 115 -1.30 -8.50 11.47
CA CYS A 115 -1.73 -7.20 10.96
C CYS A 115 -2.83 -6.57 11.84
N GLU A 116 -3.70 -7.41 12.41
CA GLU A 116 -4.79 -7.01 13.30
C GLU A 116 -4.28 -6.63 14.69
N SER A 117 -3.41 -7.44 15.29
CA SER A 117 -2.80 -7.17 16.60
C SER A 117 -1.64 -6.18 16.55
N ARG A 118 -1.17 -5.83 15.34
CA ARG A 118 0.07 -5.06 15.10
C ARG A 118 1.27 -5.71 15.78
N GLN A 119 1.37 -7.03 15.68
CA GLN A 119 2.47 -7.79 16.25
C GLN A 119 3.80 -7.42 15.59
N GLU A 120 4.80 -7.10 16.41
CA GLU A 120 6.14 -6.72 15.97
C GLU A 120 7.16 -7.88 16.08
N THR A 121 6.79 -8.95 16.80
CA THR A 121 7.61 -10.16 16.94
C THR A 121 7.42 -11.13 15.77
N LEU A 122 8.29 -12.15 15.71
CA LEU A 122 8.18 -13.23 14.73
C LEU A 122 6.80 -13.88 14.75
N CYS A 123 6.26 -14.18 13.57
CA CYS A 123 4.92 -14.74 13.43
C CYS A 123 4.90 -16.27 13.63
N GLU A 124 4.35 -16.71 14.76
CA GLU A 124 4.15 -18.12 15.12
C GLU A 124 2.72 -18.62 14.86
N HIS A 125 1.85 -17.78 14.29
CA HIS A 125 0.47 -18.12 14.00
C HIS A 125 0.34 -19.30 13.01
N SER A 126 -0.73 -20.06 13.19
CA SER A 126 -1.17 -21.16 12.32
C SER A 126 -1.49 -20.67 10.90
N GLU A 127 -1.67 -21.60 9.95
CA GLU A 127 -2.07 -21.21 8.59
C GLU A 127 -3.45 -20.51 8.60
N GLU A 128 -4.40 -21.02 9.38
CA GLU A 128 -5.77 -20.53 9.49
C GLU A 128 -5.83 -19.08 10.00
N GLU A 129 -4.99 -18.74 10.97
CA GLU A 129 -4.86 -17.38 11.53
C GLU A 129 -4.15 -16.41 10.58
N ARG A 130 -3.34 -16.92 9.65
CA ARG A 130 -2.62 -16.10 8.67
C ARG A 130 -3.46 -15.75 7.45
N GLU A 131 -4.46 -16.57 7.13
CA GLU A 131 -5.31 -16.42 5.96
C GLU A 131 -5.96 -15.04 5.87
N LEU A 132 -5.84 -14.42 4.69
CA LEU A 132 -6.53 -13.18 4.36
C LEU A 132 -7.86 -13.51 3.70
N VAL A 133 -8.92 -12.82 4.12
CA VAL A 133 -10.22 -12.84 3.42
C VAL A 133 -10.42 -11.47 2.81
N GLY A 134 -10.64 -11.43 1.51
CA GLY A 134 -10.82 -10.17 0.80
C GLY A 134 -11.42 -10.35 -0.57
N THR A 135 -11.70 -9.21 -1.20
CA THR A 135 -12.15 -9.13 -2.59
C THR A 135 -11.05 -8.44 -3.39
N TRP A 136 -10.60 -9.06 -4.46
CA TRP A 136 -9.52 -8.54 -5.30
C TRP A 136 -9.87 -8.67 -6.78
N VAL A 137 -9.15 -7.94 -7.62
CA VAL A 137 -9.13 -8.22 -9.06
C VAL A 137 -8.42 -9.57 -9.26
N THR A 138 -9.00 -10.48 -10.05
CA THR A 138 -8.45 -11.84 -10.31
C THR A 138 -7.00 -11.80 -10.73
N GLU A 139 -6.69 -10.77 -11.47
CA GLU A 139 -5.44 -10.45 -12.10
C GLU A 139 -4.37 -10.15 -10.99
N GLU A 140 -4.72 -9.50 -9.87
CA GLU A 140 -3.84 -9.38 -8.68
C GLU A 140 -3.63 -10.72 -7.96
N VAL A 141 -4.69 -11.54 -7.89
CA VAL A 141 -4.64 -12.87 -7.28
C VAL A 141 -3.75 -13.81 -8.09
N LYS A 142 -3.78 -13.73 -9.42
CA LYS A 142 -2.86 -14.46 -10.32
C LYS A 142 -1.40 -14.17 -9.97
N LYS A 143 -1.04 -12.89 -9.81
CA LYS A 143 0.31 -12.49 -9.39
C LYS A 143 0.62 -12.98 -7.98
N ALA A 144 -0.35 -12.97 -7.06
CA ALA A 144 -0.16 -13.52 -5.73
C ALA A 144 0.14 -15.03 -5.75
N VAL A 145 -0.62 -15.80 -6.53
CA VAL A 145 -0.38 -17.25 -6.70
C VAL A 145 1.00 -17.52 -7.30
N GLU A 146 1.44 -16.73 -8.29
CA GLU A 146 2.82 -16.78 -8.82
C GLU A 146 3.89 -16.59 -7.71
N LYS A 147 3.60 -15.76 -6.71
CA LYS A 147 4.48 -15.53 -5.54
C LYS A 147 4.28 -16.52 -4.40
N GLY A 148 3.55 -17.61 -4.62
CA GLY A 148 3.40 -18.70 -3.64
C GLY A 148 2.22 -18.55 -2.69
N TYR A 149 1.28 -17.64 -2.94
CA TYR A 149 0.01 -17.60 -2.20
C TYR A 149 -0.85 -18.81 -2.57
N LYS A 150 -1.56 -19.39 -1.59
CA LYS A 150 -2.45 -20.53 -1.79
C LYS A 150 -3.90 -20.13 -1.57
N ILE A 151 -4.74 -20.31 -2.58
CA ILE A 151 -6.19 -20.08 -2.45
C ILE A 151 -6.77 -21.26 -1.67
N LYS A 152 -7.37 -20.98 -0.51
CA LYS A 152 -7.88 -22.00 0.42
C LYS A 152 -9.37 -22.24 0.26
N LYS A 153 -10.15 -21.17 0.08
CA LYS A 153 -11.60 -21.25 -0.10
C LYS A 153 -12.11 -20.16 -1.02
N TRP A 154 -12.89 -20.55 -2.01
CA TRP A 154 -13.69 -19.62 -2.81
C TRP A 154 -14.95 -19.25 -2.03
N LYS A 155 -15.24 -17.95 -1.93
CA LYS A 155 -16.47 -17.49 -1.25
C LYS A 155 -17.50 -16.96 -2.24
N GLN A 156 -17.08 -16.26 -3.30
CA GLN A 156 -17.94 -15.92 -4.44
C GLN A 156 -17.11 -15.28 -5.56
N LYS A 157 -17.50 -15.47 -6.82
CA LYS A 157 -17.03 -14.66 -7.93
C LYS A 157 -18.21 -13.87 -8.49
N GLU A 158 -18.08 -12.56 -8.49
CA GLU A 158 -19.08 -11.67 -9.04
C GLU A 158 -18.39 -10.67 -9.94
N LEU A 159 -18.90 -10.59 -11.15
CA LEU A 159 -18.73 -9.44 -12.00
C LEU A 159 -20.13 -8.76 -11.91
N MET A 160 -20.23 -7.47 -11.62
CA MET A 160 -21.50 -6.70 -11.50
C MET A 160 -21.20 -5.20 -11.61
N LEU A 161 -21.71 -4.53 -12.64
CA LEU A 161 -21.66 -3.08 -12.81
C LEU A 161 -22.78 -2.38 -12.03
N ASP A 162 -22.39 -1.39 -11.24
CA ASP A 162 -23.26 -0.33 -10.72
C ASP A 162 -23.52 0.68 -11.86
N GLN A 163 -24.73 1.21 -11.95
CA GLN A 163 -25.23 1.92 -13.13
C GLN A 163 -24.73 3.37 -13.28
N ASP A 164 -24.12 3.95 -12.24
CA ASP A 164 -23.69 5.36 -12.28
C ASP A 164 -22.17 5.56 -12.14
N THR A 165 -21.38 4.51 -11.92
CA THR A 165 -19.90 4.59 -11.93
C THR A 165 -19.27 3.23 -12.24
N ASN A 166 -18.44 3.15 -13.29
CA ASN A 166 -17.79 1.90 -13.68
C ASN A 166 -16.61 1.56 -12.74
N ILE A 167 -16.95 0.95 -11.60
CA ILE A 167 -16.00 0.49 -10.58
C ILE A 167 -14.97 -0.53 -11.11
N PHE A 168 -15.27 -1.23 -12.21
CA PHE A 168 -14.33 -2.14 -12.87
C PHE A 168 -13.17 -1.38 -13.46
N LEU A 169 -13.45 -0.33 -14.24
CA LEU A 169 -12.39 0.50 -14.81
C LEU A 169 -11.49 1.04 -13.69
N ALA A 170 -12.08 1.62 -12.64
CA ALA A 170 -11.31 2.16 -11.53
C ALA A 170 -10.44 1.10 -10.82
N ALA A 171 -11.02 -0.06 -10.46
CA ALA A 171 -10.29 -1.12 -9.76
C ALA A 171 -9.23 -1.79 -10.64
N PHE A 172 -9.50 -2.01 -11.93
CA PHE A 172 -8.52 -2.55 -12.87
C PHE A 172 -7.40 -1.55 -13.12
N THR A 173 -7.71 -0.27 -13.36
CA THR A 173 -6.70 0.79 -13.56
C THR A 173 -5.76 0.88 -12.37
N THR A 174 -6.27 0.94 -11.14
CA THR A 174 -5.39 1.00 -9.95
C THR A 174 -4.62 -0.30 -9.72
N ARG A 175 -5.22 -1.46 -10.02
CA ARG A 175 -4.52 -2.74 -9.98
C ARG A 175 -3.36 -2.80 -10.97
N TYR A 176 -3.56 -2.37 -12.22
CA TYR A 176 -2.49 -2.37 -13.23
C TYR A 176 -1.33 -1.46 -12.81
N ALA A 177 -1.64 -0.28 -12.26
CA ALA A 177 -0.64 0.62 -11.71
C ALA A 177 0.16 -0.06 -10.58
N ARG A 178 -0.52 -0.67 -9.61
CA ARG A 178 0.13 -1.40 -8.51
C ARG A 178 1.00 -2.55 -9.00
N LEU A 179 0.55 -3.34 -9.97
CA LEU A 179 1.36 -4.46 -10.50
C LEU A 179 2.54 -3.99 -11.34
N LYS A 180 2.38 -2.91 -12.10
CA LYS A 180 3.49 -2.32 -12.85
C LYS A 180 4.60 -1.81 -11.91
N LEU A 181 4.22 -1.13 -10.82
CA LEU A 181 5.14 -0.77 -9.75
C LEU A 181 5.74 -2.02 -9.08
N TYR A 182 4.90 -3.01 -8.75
CA TYR A 182 5.30 -4.26 -8.11
C TYR A 182 6.43 -4.97 -8.85
N ASN A 183 6.30 -5.11 -10.18
CA ASN A 183 7.28 -5.78 -11.03
C ASN A 183 8.65 -5.07 -11.05
N LYS A 184 8.72 -3.80 -10.64
CA LYS A 184 9.97 -3.05 -10.52
C LYS A 184 10.55 -3.14 -9.11
N ILE A 185 9.73 -2.92 -8.08
CA ILE A 185 10.19 -3.05 -6.68
C ILE A 185 10.66 -4.48 -6.37
N GLU A 186 10.06 -5.50 -7.00
CA GLU A 186 10.52 -6.89 -6.88
C GLU A 186 11.94 -7.09 -7.40
N LYS A 187 12.33 -6.40 -8.49
CA LYS A 187 13.67 -6.52 -9.06
C LYS A 187 14.73 -5.84 -8.20
N PHE A 188 14.38 -4.70 -7.60
CA PHE A 188 15.27 -4.00 -6.67
C PHE A 188 15.33 -4.67 -5.30
N ASP A 189 14.27 -5.39 -4.91
CA ASP A 189 14.14 -6.13 -3.65
C ASP A 189 14.53 -5.27 -2.42
N ARG A 190 15.65 -5.58 -1.77
CA ARG A 190 16.17 -4.87 -0.58
C ARG A 190 16.83 -3.53 -0.89
N GLN A 191 17.08 -3.22 -2.16
CA GLN A 191 17.63 -1.93 -2.59
C GLN A 191 16.57 -0.82 -2.62
N VAL A 192 15.28 -1.19 -2.52
CA VAL A 192 14.18 -0.22 -2.44
C VAL A 192 14.23 0.49 -1.09
N LEU A 193 14.27 1.82 -1.12
CA LEU A 193 14.18 2.65 0.08
C LEU A 193 12.75 3.11 0.32
N TYR A 194 12.07 3.54 -0.75
CA TYR A 194 10.72 4.10 -0.68
C TYR A 194 9.99 3.95 -2.02
N PHE A 195 8.67 3.89 -2.00
CA PHE A 195 7.85 4.04 -3.19
C PHE A 195 6.52 4.72 -2.87
N ASP A 196 6.01 5.51 -3.81
CA ASP A 196 4.67 6.09 -3.76
C ASP A 196 4.00 6.05 -5.13
N THR A 197 3.08 5.10 -5.30
CA THR A 197 2.18 4.98 -6.45
C THR A 197 2.88 4.75 -7.79
N ASP A 198 3.55 5.76 -8.32
CA ASP A 198 4.29 5.83 -9.57
C ASP A 198 5.80 6.05 -9.38
N SER A 199 6.23 6.42 -8.17
CA SER A 199 7.63 6.75 -7.90
C SER A 199 8.36 5.71 -7.04
N ILE A 200 9.67 5.57 -7.25
CA ILE A 200 10.57 4.67 -6.51
C ILE A 200 11.87 5.40 -6.16
N ILE A 201 12.27 5.33 -4.89
CA ILE A 201 13.61 5.68 -4.44
C ILE A 201 14.34 4.38 -4.10
N TYR A 202 15.53 4.18 -4.67
CA TYR A 202 16.33 2.97 -4.47
C TYR A 202 17.82 3.32 -4.30
N SER A 203 18.54 2.49 -3.54
CA SER A 203 19.99 2.59 -3.42
C SER A 203 20.65 2.19 -4.74
N SER A 204 21.45 3.07 -5.31
CA SER A 204 22.20 2.84 -6.54
C SER A 204 23.59 2.31 -6.24
N ASN A 205 24.05 1.36 -7.04
CA ASN A 205 25.44 0.89 -7.06
C ASN A 205 26.14 1.19 -8.39
N GLY A 206 25.54 2.03 -9.24
CA GLY A 206 26.01 2.36 -10.58
C GLY A 206 25.83 1.25 -11.63
N ILE A 207 25.39 0.06 -11.24
CA ILE A 207 25.18 -1.10 -12.12
C ILE A 207 23.68 -1.43 -12.25
N ASN A 208 22.93 -1.20 -11.17
CA ASN A 208 21.51 -1.51 -11.06
C ASN A 208 20.57 -0.44 -11.66
N ASP A 209 21.13 0.62 -12.23
CA ASP A 209 20.35 1.75 -12.74
C ASP A 209 19.53 1.38 -13.98
N LEU A 210 18.31 1.89 -14.04
CA LEU A 210 17.39 1.62 -15.14
C LEU A 210 17.62 2.59 -16.31
N SER A 211 17.31 2.12 -17.52
CA SER A 211 17.15 2.98 -18.69
C SER A 211 16.01 3.97 -18.45
N LEU A 212 16.31 5.25 -18.53
CA LEU A 212 15.35 6.34 -18.44
C LEU A 212 14.82 6.70 -19.82
N GLY A 213 13.62 7.29 -19.84
CA GLY A 213 13.03 7.79 -21.07
C GLY A 213 11.77 8.60 -20.82
N ASN A 214 11.43 9.45 -21.78
CA ASN A 214 10.34 10.41 -21.67
C ASN A 214 9.02 9.89 -22.27
N PHE A 215 8.96 8.62 -22.68
CA PHE A 215 7.75 8.05 -23.25
C PHE A 215 6.79 7.56 -22.18
N LEU A 216 5.51 7.47 -22.56
CA LEU A 216 4.44 7.05 -21.68
C LEU A 216 4.75 5.71 -20.99
N GLY A 217 4.81 5.73 -19.66
CA GLY A 217 5.05 4.59 -18.80
C GLY A 217 6.50 4.12 -18.69
N GLU A 218 7.45 4.90 -19.20
CA GLU A 218 8.88 4.79 -18.89
C GLU A 218 9.20 5.50 -17.58
N PHE A 219 10.43 5.34 -17.10
CA PHE A 219 10.92 6.04 -15.92
C PHE A 219 11.62 7.33 -16.32
N THR A 220 11.24 8.42 -15.68
CA THR A 220 11.94 9.70 -15.69
C THR A 220 12.72 9.87 -14.39
N ASP A 221 13.81 10.62 -14.46
CA ASP A 221 14.57 11.03 -13.30
C ASP A 221 13.90 12.25 -12.66
N GLU A 222 13.60 12.17 -11.36
CA GLU A 222 13.00 13.26 -10.60
C GLU A 222 14.04 14.25 -10.07
N LEU A 223 15.33 13.94 -10.21
CA LEU A 223 16.44 14.73 -9.64
C LEU A 223 17.31 15.41 -10.69
N ASP A 224 16.90 15.41 -11.96
CA ASP A 224 17.63 16.02 -13.08
C ASP A 224 19.11 15.59 -13.13
N GLY A 225 19.40 14.32 -12.84
CA GLY A 225 20.74 13.74 -12.82
C GLY A 225 21.46 13.80 -11.47
N GLU A 226 20.89 14.44 -10.44
CA GLU A 226 21.48 14.45 -9.10
C GLU A 226 21.31 13.13 -8.36
N THR A 227 22.29 12.80 -7.53
CA THR A 227 22.26 11.61 -6.68
C THR A 227 21.95 12.00 -5.24
N ILE A 228 21.08 11.24 -4.59
CA ILE A 228 20.81 11.36 -3.15
C ILE A 228 21.98 10.74 -2.39
N CYS A 229 22.52 11.46 -1.40
CA CYS A 229 23.55 10.97 -0.48
C CYS A 229 22.96 10.44 0.82
N ILE A 230 21.90 11.11 1.31
CA ILE A 230 21.22 10.73 2.55
C ILE A 230 19.72 10.77 2.31
N PHE A 231 19.06 9.66 2.62
CA PHE A 231 17.61 9.52 2.57
C PHE A 231 17.08 9.26 3.98
N VAL A 232 16.00 9.95 4.35
CA VAL A 232 15.27 9.71 5.60
C VAL A 232 13.76 9.68 5.34
N SER A 233 13.06 8.74 5.97
CA SER A 233 11.60 8.67 5.93
C SER A 233 11.02 8.46 7.33
N GLY A 234 10.11 9.36 7.71
CA GLY A 234 9.22 9.17 8.86
C GLY A 234 8.00 8.32 8.54
N GLY A 235 7.86 7.85 7.30
CA GLY A 235 6.79 6.99 6.82
C GLY A 235 6.19 7.40 5.48
N PRO A 236 5.03 6.82 5.10
CA PRO A 236 4.36 7.12 3.85
C PRO A 236 4.07 8.62 3.69
N LYS A 237 4.50 9.21 2.58
CA LYS A 237 4.39 10.63 2.23
C LYS A 237 5.08 11.58 3.20
N ASN A 238 6.06 11.07 3.93
CA ASN A 238 6.83 11.78 4.92
C ASN A 238 8.29 11.37 4.82
N TYR A 239 9.03 12.06 3.96
CA TYR A 239 10.44 11.79 3.70
C TYR A 239 11.17 13.08 3.35
N ALA A 240 12.48 13.04 3.52
CA ALA A 240 13.42 14.07 3.12
C ALA A 240 14.70 13.43 2.60
N TYR A 241 15.42 14.17 1.77
CA TYR A 241 16.71 13.72 1.26
C TYR A 241 17.65 14.90 1.06
N LEU A 242 18.96 14.58 1.05
CA LEU A 242 20.07 15.47 0.74
C LEU A 242 20.78 14.93 -0.50
N THR A 243 20.94 15.76 -1.52
CA THR A 243 21.70 15.43 -2.75
C THR A 243 23.16 15.88 -2.66
N GLU A 244 24.00 15.43 -3.60
CA GLU A 244 25.42 15.83 -3.70
C GLU A 244 25.63 17.35 -3.81
N THR A 245 24.68 18.06 -4.40
CA THR A 245 24.75 19.53 -4.57
C THR A 245 24.25 20.30 -3.34
N GLY A 246 23.82 19.60 -2.29
CA GLY A 246 23.26 20.18 -1.07
C GLY A 246 21.78 20.56 -1.18
N LYS A 247 21.07 20.14 -2.25
CA LYS A 247 19.61 20.34 -2.32
C LYS A 247 18.90 19.45 -1.31
N ASN A 248 18.02 20.08 -0.54
CA ASN A 248 17.18 19.42 0.45
C ASN A 248 15.71 19.56 0.06
N LEU A 249 14.98 18.44 -0.03
CA LEU A 249 13.53 18.46 -0.18
C LEU A 249 12.84 18.17 1.17
N ILE A 250 11.94 19.07 1.58
CA ILE A 250 11.03 18.89 2.71
C ILE A 250 9.62 19.27 2.23
N LEU A 251 8.66 18.34 2.33
CA LEU A 251 7.28 18.53 1.89
C LEU A 251 6.44 19.33 2.91
N LEU A 252 6.84 20.55 3.27
CA LEU A 252 6.10 21.41 4.20
C LEU A 252 6.06 22.88 3.81
N ASN A 253 5.11 23.61 4.40
CA ASN A 253 5.05 25.07 4.28
C ASN A 253 6.25 25.74 4.99
N PHE A 254 6.62 26.95 4.57
CA PHE A 254 7.84 27.65 5.02
C PHE A 254 7.98 27.76 6.55
N ILE A 255 6.90 28.07 7.25
CA ILE A 255 6.89 28.21 8.72
C ILE A 255 7.26 26.88 9.41
N ASN A 256 6.72 25.78 8.92
CA ASN A 256 7.01 24.47 9.48
C ASN A 256 8.35 23.92 8.97
N ALA A 257 8.83 24.31 7.80
CA ALA A 257 10.13 23.90 7.28
C ALA A 257 11.30 24.37 8.16
N GLN A 258 11.15 25.47 8.92
CA GLN A 258 12.16 25.90 9.90
C GLN A 258 12.28 24.94 11.09
N LYS A 259 11.16 24.34 11.51
CA LYS A 259 11.08 23.46 12.69
C LYS A 259 11.25 21.99 12.32
N LEU A 260 10.58 21.56 11.25
CA LEU A 260 10.70 20.24 10.66
C LEU A 260 11.58 20.35 9.42
N ASN A 261 12.89 20.48 9.65
CA ASN A 261 13.92 20.45 8.64
C ASN A 261 14.53 19.05 8.49
N PHE A 262 15.44 18.88 7.53
CA PHE A 262 16.12 17.61 7.28
C PHE A 262 16.76 17.04 8.55
N ASP A 263 17.51 17.86 9.30
CA ASP A 263 18.21 17.42 10.51
C ASP A 263 17.25 16.98 11.61
N SER A 264 16.13 17.69 11.78
CA SER A 264 15.10 17.32 12.75
C SER A 264 14.40 15.99 12.39
N ILE A 265 14.12 15.75 11.10
CA ILE A 265 13.53 14.47 10.64
C ILE A 265 14.56 13.36 10.82
N LYS A 266 15.82 13.62 10.43
CA LYS A 266 16.93 12.68 10.63
C LYS A 266 17.06 12.32 12.11
N HIS A 267 17.11 13.30 13.00
CA HIS A 267 17.20 13.08 14.45
C HIS A 267 16.04 12.21 14.94
N LEU A 268 14.80 12.59 14.63
CA LEU A 268 13.59 11.91 15.10
C LEU A 268 13.44 10.47 14.56
N VAL A 269 13.92 10.18 13.35
CA VAL A 269 13.93 8.81 12.81
C VAL A 269 15.09 7.99 13.37
N THR A 270 16.28 8.58 13.48
CA THR A 270 17.49 7.86 13.95
C THR A 270 17.50 7.62 15.46
N SER A 271 16.88 8.50 16.25
CA SER A 271 16.67 8.31 17.68
C SER A 271 15.63 7.22 17.98
N MET A 272 14.79 6.87 16.99
CA MET A 272 13.60 6.04 17.14
C MET A 272 12.68 6.53 18.29
N ASP A 273 12.73 7.82 18.60
CA ASP A 273 11.98 8.39 19.72
C ASP A 273 10.50 8.55 19.33
N LEU A 274 9.66 7.70 19.93
CA LEU A 274 8.21 7.71 19.75
C LEU A 274 7.49 8.76 20.62
N VAL A 275 8.21 9.39 21.55
CA VAL A 275 7.70 10.39 22.50
C VAL A 275 7.91 11.80 21.98
N GLU A 276 9.05 12.06 21.32
CA GLU A 276 9.39 13.37 20.78
C GLU A 276 8.30 13.90 19.84
N LYS A 277 7.91 15.17 20.06
CA LYS A 277 6.86 15.85 19.31
C LYS A 277 7.32 17.23 18.86
N ILE A 278 7.21 17.49 17.58
CA ILE A 278 7.52 18.79 16.99
C ILE A 278 6.21 19.55 16.75
N PRO A 279 5.97 20.69 17.41
CA PRO A 279 4.76 21.49 17.21
C PRO A 279 4.83 22.25 15.87
N LEU A 280 3.95 21.86 14.95
CA LEU A 280 3.72 22.49 13.65
C LEU A 280 2.51 23.41 13.71
N GLN A 281 2.63 24.59 13.11
CA GLN A 281 1.53 25.55 13.02
C GLN A 281 0.86 25.46 11.65
N ASP A 282 -0.47 25.30 11.66
CA ASP A 282 -1.32 25.45 10.49
C ASP A 282 -2.22 26.68 10.70
N PRO A 283 -1.74 27.88 10.32
CA PRO A 283 -2.47 29.13 10.55
C PRO A 283 -3.75 29.23 9.72
N HIS A 284 -3.92 28.37 8.72
CA HIS A 284 -5.01 28.46 7.74
C HIS A 284 -5.76 27.15 7.57
N LYS A 285 -5.88 26.37 8.64
CA LYS A 285 -6.57 25.08 8.61
C LYS A 285 -8.02 25.28 8.17
N THR A 286 -8.35 24.67 7.04
CA THR A 286 -9.73 24.64 6.54
C THR A 286 -10.51 23.56 7.29
N VAL A 287 -11.56 23.97 7.99
CA VAL A 287 -12.43 23.09 8.77
C VAL A 287 -13.85 23.21 8.25
N ARG A 288 -14.50 22.07 7.99
CA ARG A 288 -15.92 22.02 7.66
C ARG A 288 -16.72 21.92 8.95
N ASP A 289 -17.69 22.81 9.15
CA ASP A 289 -18.72 22.69 10.18
C ASP A 289 -19.93 21.99 9.54
N PRO A 290 -20.16 20.68 9.80
CA PRO A 290 -21.23 19.93 9.15
C PRO A 290 -22.62 20.42 9.56
N LYS A 291 -22.75 20.91 10.81
CA LYS A 291 -24.01 21.40 11.37
C LYS A 291 -24.41 22.72 10.73
N LYS A 292 -23.43 23.62 10.53
CA LYS A 292 -23.66 24.94 9.92
C LYS A 292 -23.52 24.93 8.40
N ARG A 293 -23.11 23.80 7.79
CA ARG A 293 -22.76 23.68 6.36
C ARG A 293 -21.80 24.78 5.89
N LYS A 294 -20.88 25.20 6.77
CA LYS A 294 -19.91 26.29 6.50
C LYS A 294 -18.49 25.75 6.45
N VAL A 295 -17.67 26.40 5.65
CA VAL A 295 -16.22 26.21 5.62
C VAL A 295 -15.60 27.38 6.38
N LEU A 296 -14.82 27.08 7.41
CA LEU A 296 -14.17 28.06 8.26
C LEU A 296 -12.65 27.85 8.21
N ARG A 297 -11.92 28.94 8.44
CA ARG A 297 -10.48 28.90 8.66
C ARG A 297 -10.21 29.02 10.16
N ARG A 298 -9.35 28.16 10.69
CA ARG A 298 -8.91 28.18 12.09
C ARG A 298 -7.40 28.01 12.16
N GLU A 299 -6.80 28.59 13.19
CA GLU A 299 -5.43 28.27 13.55
C GLU A 299 -5.41 26.96 14.32
N GLU A 300 -4.51 26.06 13.96
CA GLU A 300 -4.33 24.76 14.60
C GLU A 300 -2.84 24.54 14.86
N THR A 301 -2.50 24.06 16.06
CA THR A 301 -1.17 23.50 16.33
C THR A 301 -1.26 21.99 16.27
N LYS A 302 -0.50 21.38 15.37
CA LYS A 302 -0.36 19.93 15.24
C LYS A 302 0.96 19.46 15.80
N PHE A 303 0.93 18.41 16.61
CA PHE A 303 2.16 17.76 17.04
C PHE A 303 2.55 16.70 16.04
N TYR A 304 3.62 16.97 15.30
CA TYR A 304 4.28 15.98 14.47
C TYR A 304 5.03 14.99 15.36
N LYS A 305 4.86 13.69 15.10
CA LYS A 305 5.54 12.61 15.81
C LYS A 305 5.90 11.51 14.82
N PHE A 306 6.96 10.77 15.13
CA PHE A 306 7.28 9.56 14.39
C PHE A 306 6.18 8.51 14.62
N VAL A 307 5.49 8.11 13.55
CA VAL A 307 4.52 7.01 13.60
C VAL A 307 4.60 6.21 12.32
N TYR A 308 5.01 4.96 12.47
CA TYR A 308 5.09 4.03 11.37
C TYR A 308 4.43 2.70 11.74
N ASP A 309 3.21 2.49 11.24
CA ASP A 309 2.37 1.32 11.57
C ASP A 309 1.96 0.52 10.33
N LYS A 310 2.60 0.78 9.18
CA LYS A 310 2.33 0.04 7.93
C LYS A 310 3.12 -1.26 7.81
N ARG A 311 4.29 -1.32 8.45
CA ARG A 311 5.24 -2.45 8.52
C ARG A 311 5.96 -2.37 9.88
N ILE A 312 6.69 -3.42 10.24
CA ILE A 312 7.47 -3.51 11.47
C ILE A 312 8.85 -2.92 11.21
N VAL A 313 9.27 -1.93 11.99
CA VAL A 313 10.60 -1.30 11.88
C VAL A 313 11.64 -2.20 12.55
N GLN A 314 12.79 -2.37 11.89
CA GLN A 314 13.93 -3.14 12.38
C GLN A 314 15.03 -2.21 12.93
N PRO A 315 15.96 -2.72 13.78
CA PRO A 315 17.07 -1.93 14.32
C PRO A 315 17.97 -1.29 13.26
N ASP A 316 18.08 -1.89 12.07
CA ASP A 316 18.86 -1.39 10.93
C ASP A 316 18.08 -0.39 10.04
N PHE A 317 16.95 0.12 10.55
CA PHE A 317 16.00 0.99 9.86
C PHE A 317 15.27 0.36 8.67
N THR A 318 15.48 -0.91 8.36
CA THR A 318 14.65 -1.61 7.38
C THR A 318 13.27 -1.91 7.96
N THR A 319 12.33 -2.29 7.11
CA THR A 319 10.98 -2.62 7.55
C THR A 319 10.52 -3.96 6.98
N LEU A 320 9.77 -4.72 7.77
CA LEU A 320 9.21 -6.02 7.39
C LEU A 320 7.68 -5.98 7.40
N PRO A 321 7.00 -6.66 6.45
CA PRO A 321 5.54 -6.74 6.48
C PRO A 321 5.09 -7.52 7.73
N TYR A 322 3.89 -7.22 8.23
CA TYR A 322 3.29 -8.01 9.31
C TYR A 322 3.16 -9.48 8.90
N GLY A 323 3.75 -10.39 9.67
CA GLY A 323 3.75 -11.81 9.38
C GLY A 323 4.88 -12.31 8.47
N TYR A 324 5.92 -11.49 8.23
CA TYR A 324 7.16 -11.92 7.58
C TYR A 324 7.77 -13.12 8.31
#